data_AF-A0A7J9AC05-F1
#
_entry.id   AF-A0A7J9AC05-F1
#
_cell.length_a   1.000
_cell.length_b   1.000
_cell.length_c   1.000
_cell.angle_alpha   90.00
_cell.angle_beta   90.00
_cell.angle_gamma   90.00
#
_symmetry.space_group_name_H-M   'P 1'
#
loop_
_entity.id
_entity.type
_entity.pdbx_description
1 polymer ?
#
loop_
_entity_poly.entity_id
_entity_poly.type
_entity_poly.pdbx_seq_one_letter_code
_entity_poly.pdbx_strand_id
1 'polypeptide(L)'
;STNKQLHPQTVTAYGTNSEFVDKGTILVNVVDGNDGITKNKTSFEARKCSNNKATITDILMKLEADDESKVKFSHFTGLHGELIVVGKYSLAPTLLTIVNNIIKVYDNFSAKRKMNPSTIEAIYIMFCAFVKEMTNLRHEQVTEGLMLKWRDAIKNVLRINFKVDFAMEHLKKISFAYISSMERQKLENVGLRISKLEAKLSAMKVEHAKISEQSKVFIDAVEEFNWNPVRFSMFKRPGQINVELELTNESDSSILIL
;
A
#
# COMPACT_ATOMS: atom_id res chain seq x y z
N SER A 1 -42.22 -25.24 15.87
CA SER A 1 -41.99 -24.69 14.53
C SER A 1 -42.47 -23.26 14.53
N THR A 2 -41.55 -22.30 14.63
CA THR A 2 -41.85 -20.86 14.66
C THR A 2 -40.75 -20.14 13.90
N ASN A 3 -41.05 -19.86 12.63
CA ASN A 3 -40.30 -18.97 11.75
C ASN A 3 -40.16 -17.59 12.41
N LYS A 4 -38.94 -17.08 12.52
CA LYS A 4 -38.68 -15.65 12.64
C LYS A 4 -37.76 -15.21 11.51
N GLN A 5 -38.40 -14.47 10.60
CA GLN A 5 -37.89 -13.79 9.43
C GLN A 5 -36.90 -12.69 9.85
N LEU A 6 -35.66 -12.73 9.36
CA LEU A 6 -34.72 -11.62 9.49
C LEU A 6 -35.11 -10.52 8.50
N HIS A 7 -35.47 -9.35 9.00
CA HIS A 7 -35.51 -8.12 8.21
C HIS A 7 -34.11 -7.50 8.16
N PRO A 8 -33.63 -7.01 7.00
CA PRO A 8 -32.42 -6.21 6.94
C PRO A 8 -32.67 -4.82 7.55
N GLN A 9 -31.84 -4.44 8.52
CA GLN A 9 -31.81 -3.08 9.07
C GLN A 9 -30.95 -2.19 8.17
N THR A 10 -31.59 -1.21 7.53
CA THR A 10 -30.93 -0.12 6.81
C THR A 10 -30.49 0.93 7.82
N VAL A 11 -29.19 1.17 7.94
CA VAL A 11 -28.65 2.29 8.74
C VAL A 11 -28.45 3.48 7.80
N THR A 12 -29.30 4.49 7.94
CA THR A 12 -29.17 5.78 7.25
C THR A 12 -28.27 6.69 8.09
N ALA A 13 -27.05 6.98 7.63
CA ALA A 13 -26.21 8.02 8.20
C ALA A 13 -26.54 9.37 7.54
N TYR A 14 -27.06 10.31 8.32
CA TYR A 14 -27.23 11.70 7.91
C TYR A 14 -25.89 12.43 8.04
N GLY A 15 -25.32 12.83 6.90
CA GLY A 15 -24.21 13.78 6.83
C GLY A 15 -24.71 15.08 6.22
N THR A 16 -24.68 16.16 7.00
CA THR A 16 -25.01 17.52 6.56
C THR A 16 -23.81 18.17 5.85
N ASN A 17 -24.03 18.48 4.57
CA ASN A 17 -23.59 19.63 3.77
C ASN A 17 -22.09 19.96 3.64
N SER A 18 -21.57 19.67 2.44
CA SER A 18 -20.81 20.65 1.65
C SER A 18 -21.24 20.49 0.19
N GLU A 19 -21.98 21.47 -0.31
CA GLU A 19 -22.46 21.57 -1.69
C GLU A 19 -21.32 21.86 -2.68
N PHE A 20 -21.65 21.60 -3.95
CA PHE A 20 -20.87 21.75 -5.19
C PHE A 20 -19.89 20.61 -5.52
N VAL A 21 -20.31 19.70 -6.41
CA VAL A 21 -19.76 19.62 -7.78
C VAL A 21 -20.80 18.97 -8.71
N ASP A 22 -20.91 19.64 -9.85
CA ASP A 22 -21.68 19.39 -11.07
C ASP A 22 -21.82 17.92 -11.51
N LYS A 23 -23.03 17.56 -11.96
CA LYS A 23 -23.35 16.27 -12.57
C LYS A 23 -22.93 16.29 -14.04
N GLY A 24 -21.72 15.82 -14.34
CA GLY A 24 -21.27 15.56 -15.70
C GLY A 24 -21.08 14.07 -15.96
N THR A 25 -22.12 13.37 -16.41
CA THR A 25 -21.98 12.03 -17.00
C THR A 25 -21.31 12.18 -18.37
N ILE A 26 -20.02 11.83 -18.49
CA ILE A 26 -19.36 11.70 -19.80
C ILE A 26 -19.56 10.27 -20.28
N LEU A 27 -20.42 10.12 -21.28
CA LEU A 27 -20.57 8.90 -22.07
C LEU A 27 -19.34 8.78 -22.99
N VAL A 28 -18.41 7.89 -22.67
CA VAL A 28 -17.27 7.61 -23.55
C VAL A 28 -17.75 6.63 -24.62
N ASN A 29 -18.04 7.15 -25.81
CA ASN A 29 -18.15 6.31 -27.00
C ASN A 29 -16.76 5.76 -27.32
N VAL A 30 -16.57 4.46 -27.09
CA VAL A 30 -15.43 3.73 -27.64
C VAL A 30 -15.70 3.55 -29.13
N VAL A 31 -15.01 4.32 -29.96
CA VAL A 31 -14.86 4.03 -31.38
C VAL A 31 -13.49 3.37 -31.55
N ASP A 32 -13.49 2.08 -31.82
CA ASP A 32 -12.33 1.35 -32.30
C ASP A 32 -11.94 1.88 -33.68
N GLY A 33 -10.69 2.34 -33.81
CA GLY A 33 -10.10 2.82 -35.05
C GLY A 33 -8.58 2.69 -34.98
N ASN A 34 -8.09 1.56 -35.47
CA ASN A 34 -6.69 1.14 -35.53
C ASN A 34 -5.91 1.89 -36.63
N ASP A 35 -4.76 2.51 -36.30
CA ASP A 35 -3.46 2.26 -36.96
C ASP A 35 -2.34 3.21 -36.48
N GLY A 36 -1.11 2.67 -36.38
CA GLY A 36 0.10 3.46 -36.69
C GLY A 36 1.01 3.96 -35.56
N ILE A 37 1.68 3.03 -34.85
CA ILE A 37 3.06 3.10 -34.31
C ILE A 37 3.63 4.48 -33.91
N THR A 38 3.75 4.73 -32.61
CA THR A 38 5.05 5.02 -31.98
C THR A 38 5.10 4.38 -30.60
N LYS A 39 5.99 3.40 -30.42
CA LYS A 39 6.25 2.76 -29.12
C LYS A 39 7.08 3.71 -28.25
N ASN A 40 6.45 4.68 -27.61
CA ASN A 40 6.99 5.21 -26.36
C ASN A 40 6.69 4.14 -25.28
N LYS A 41 7.71 3.33 -25.00
CA LYS A 41 7.74 2.35 -23.90
C LYS A 41 7.64 3.09 -22.57
N THR A 42 6.45 3.59 -22.25
CA THR A 42 6.09 3.94 -20.88
C THR A 42 5.63 2.64 -20.27
N SER A 43 6.59 1.87 -19.76
CA SER A 43 6.29 0.74 -18.90
C SER A 43 5.59 1.29 -17.66
N PHE A 44 4.27 1.40 -17.72
CA PHE A 44 3.46 1.53 -16.53
C PHE A 44 3.51 0.15 -15.90
N GLU A 45 4.57 -0.10 -15.13
CA GLU A 45 4.59 -1.22 -14.21
C GLU A 45 3.35 -1.06 -13.33
N ALA A 46 2.34 -1.87 -13.62
CA ALA A 46 1.28 -2.19 -12.69
C ALA A 46 1.96 -2.84 -11.48
N ARG A 47 2.48 -2.01 -10.59
CA ARG A 47 3.16 -2.44 -9.39
C ARG A 47 2.13 -3.16 -8.54
N LYS A 48 2.36 -4.46 -8.37
CA LYS A 48 1.64 -5.41 -7.51
C LYS A 48 0.99 -4.68 -6.33
N CYS A 49 -0.34 -4.69 -6.29
CA CYS A 49 -1.08 -4.19 -5.14
C CYS A 49 -0.60 -4.96 -3.92
N SER A 50 -0.06 -4.24 -2.94
CA SER A 50 0.64 -4.83 -1.78
C SER A 50 -0.34 -5.70 -0.98
N ASN A 51 0.06 -6.91 -0.63
CA ASN A 51 -0.72 -7.90 0.14
C ASN A 51 -0.83 -7.54 1.64
N ASN A 52 -1.01 -6.25 1.95
CA ASN A 52 -0.95 -5.67 3.30
C ASN A 52 -1.91 -6.34 4.28
N LYS A 53 -3.12 -6.65 3.82
CA LYS A 53 -4.12 -7.34 4.63
C LYS A 53 -3.59 -8.69 5.12
N ALA A 54 -2.89 -9.44 4.26
CA ALA A 54 -2.29 -10.70 4.65
C ALA A 54 -1.18 -10.51 5.69
N THR A 55 -0.34 -9.49 5.55
CA THR A 55 0.73 -9.19 6.53
C THR A 55 0.19 -8.75 7.90
N ILE A 56 -0.84 -7.89 7.94
CA ILE A 56 -1.46 -7.46 9.20
C ILE A 56 -2.14 -8.66 9.87
N THR A 57 -2.93 -9.41 9.11
CA THR A 57 -3.60 -10.61 9.63
C THR A 57 -2.57 -11.63 10.13
N ASP A 58 -1.43 -11.81 9.45
CA ASP A 58 -0.34 -12.68 9.88
C ASP A 58 0.26 -12.25 11.22
N ILE A 59 0.57 -10.96 11.43
CA ILE A 59 1.07 -10.45 12.71
C ILE A 59 0.07 -10.70 13.85
N LEU A 60 -1.21 -10.43 13.61
CA LEU A 60 -2.26 -10.63 14.61
C LEU A 60 -2.45 -12.13 14.94
N MET A 61 -2.47 -12.98 13.92
CA MET A 61 -2.55 -14.44 14.10
C MET A 61 -1.37 -14.97 14.89
N LYS A 62 -0.14 -14.51 14.59
CA LYS A 62 1.05 -14.87 15.37
C LYS A 62 0.92 -14.43 16.82
N LEU A 63 0.42 -13.23 17.10
CA LEU A 63 0.24 -12.76 18.48
C LEU A 63 -0.72 -13.64 19.29
N GLU A 64 -1.76 -14.18 18.66
CA GLU A 64 -2.75 -15.05 19.29
C GLU A 64 -2.30 -16.52 19.38
N ALA A 65 -1.46 -16.98 18.45
CA ALA A 65 -0.99 -18.37 18.35
C ALA A 65 -0.33 -18.88 19.63
N ASP A 66 -0.78 -20.02 20.15
CA ASP A 66 -0.26 -20.68 21.37
C ASP A 66 0.85 -21.70 21.06
N ASP A 67 1.85 -21.24 20.32
CA ASP A 67 2.99 -22.06 19.91
C ASP A 67 3.94 -22.37 21.08
N GLU A 68 4.82 -23.34 20.88
CA GLU A 68 5.93 -23.59 21.81
C GLU A 68 6.81 -22.34 21.93
N SER A 69 7.16 -22.01 23.18
CA SER A 69 7.89 -20.79 23.49
C SER A 69 9.33 -20.89 23.00
N LYS A 70 9.77 -19.91 22.22
CA LYS A 70 11.17 -19.81 21.76
C LYS A 70 12.01 -18.92 22.67
N VAL A 71 11.41 -18.28 23.67
CA VAL A 71 12.12 -17.35 24.55
C VAL A 71 13.03 -18.10 25.52
N LYS A 72 14.26 -17.60 25.67
CA LYS A 72 15.26 -18.12 26.60
C LYS A 72 15.73 -17.00 27.53
N PHE A 73 16.26 -17.37 28.68
CA PHE A 73 16.82 -16.42 29.65
C PHE A 73 17.90 -15.52 29.01
N SER A 74 18.73 -16.09 28.12
CA SER A 74 19.77 -15.37 27.38
C SER A 74 19.26 -14.35 26.37
N HIS A 75 17.95 -14.32 26.07
CA HIS A 75 17.35 -13.31 25.18
C HIS A 75 17.12 -11.96 25.88
N PHE A 76 17.42 -11.87 27.17
CA PHE A 76 17.29 -10.66 27.98
C PHE A 76 18.67 -10.21 28.48
N THR A 77 18.95 -8.93 28.35
CA THR A 77 20.21 -8.33 28.78
C THR A 77 20.17 -7.91 30.24
N GLY A 78 21.30 -7.98 30.94
CA GLY A 78 21.44 -7.45 32.31
C GLY A 78 20.76 -8.30 33.39
N LEU A 79 20.58 -9.60 33.10
CA LEU A 79 20.08 -10.60 34.06
C LEU A 79 21.19 -11.42 34.73
N HIS A 80 22.42 -11.31 34.25
CA HIS A 80 23.59 -11.99 34.81
C HIS A 80 24.34 -11.06 35.78
N GLY A 81 25.05 -11.65 36.74
CA GLY A 81 25.88 -10.92 37.70
C GLY A 81 25.37 -11.04 39.13
N GLU A 82 25.60 -9.99 39.93
CA GLU A 82 25.15 -9.91 41.31
C GLU A 82 23.61 -9.95 41.39
N LEU A 83 23.09 -10.77 42.31
CA LEU A 83 21.65 -10.95 42.54
C LEU A 83 21.29 -10.51 43.95
N ILE A 84 20.16 -9.81 44.06
CA ILE A 84 19.57 -9.37 45.32
C ILE A 84 18.36 -10.25 45.61
N VAL A 85 18.24 -10.72 46.85
CA VAL A 85 17.09 -11.52 47.30
C VAL A 85 15.91 -10.60 47.61
N VAL A 86 14.79 -10.79 46.91
CA VAL A 86 13.51 -10.11 47.19
C VAL A 86 12.44 -11.17 47.41
N GLY A 87 12.00 -11.31 48.66
CA GLY A 87 11.07 -12.37 49.05
C GLY A 87 11.66 -13.76 48.82
N LYS A 88 11.19 -14.47 47.77
CA LYS A 88 11.62 -15.83 47.41
C LYS A 88 12.47 -15.89 46.13
N TYR A 89 12.77 -14.75 45.52
CA TYR A 89 13.44 -14.68 44.22
C TYR A 89 14.78 -13.96 44.33
N SER A 90 15.78 -14.46 43.60
CA SER A 90 17.09 -13.81 43.42
C SER A 90 17.09 -13.06 42.10
N LEU A 91 17.17 -11.73 42.17
CA LEU A 91 16.91 -10.84 41.05
C LEU A 91 18.10 -9.94 40.76
N ALA A 92 18.36 -9.68 39.48
CA ALA A 92 19.29 -8.62 39.11
C ALA A 92 18.78 -7.25 39.62
N PRO A 93 19.66 -6.38 40.14
CA PRO A 93 19.27 -5.05 40.65
C PRO A 93 18.47 -4.22 39.63
N THR A 94 18.76 -4.45 38.35
CA THR A 94 18.10 -3.82 37.20
C THR A 94 16.59 -4.07 37.13
N LEU A 95 16.07 -5.11 37.80
CA LEU A 95 14.65 -5.48 37.83
C LEU A 95 13.92 -5.03 39.09
N LEU A 96 14.62 -4.53 40.11
CA LEU A 96 14.05 -4.25 41.42
C LEU A 96 12.86 -3.28 41.36
N THR A 97 13.00 -2.19 40.61
CA THR A 97 11.93 -1.21 40.40
C THR A 97 10.69 -1.84 39.77
N ILE A 98 10.89 -2.72 38.78
CA ILE A 98 9.79 -3.38 38.05
C ILE A 98 9.07 -4.36 38.97
N VAL A 99 9.82 -5.17 39.72
CA VAL A 99 9.29 -6.14 40.69
C VAL A 99 8.47 -5.43 41.77
N ASN A 100 9.00 -4.35 42.34
CA ASN A 100 8.29 -3.56 43.36
C ASN A 100 7.00 -2.94 42.81
N ASN A 101 7.01 -2.43 41.58
CA ASN A 101 5.82 -1.90 40.93
C ASN A 101 4.77 -2.99 40.70
N ILE A 102 5.20 -4.17 40.22
CA ILE A 102 4.33 -5.32 39.98
C ILE A 102 3.69 -5.79 41.30
N ILE A 103 4.47 -5.95 42.37
CA ILE A 103 3.98 -6.36 43.70
C ILE A 103 2.98 -5.33 44.25
N LYS A 104 3.30 -4.03 44.13
CA LYS A 104 2.44 -2.95 44.61
C LYS A 104 1.08 -2.93 43.92
N VAL A 105 1.02 -3.27 42.63
CA VAL A 105 -0.21 -3.14 41.82
C VAL A 105 -1.09 -4.38 41.92
N TYR A 106 -0.56 -5.59 42.07
CA TYR A 106 -1.40 -6.80 41.98
C TYR A 106 -1.23 -7.84 43.10
N ASP A 107 -0.71 -7.44 44.26
CA ASP A 107 -0.48 -8.29 45.43
C ASP A 107 0.50 -9.45 45.18
N ASN A 108 1.13 -9.94 46.25
CA ASN A 108 2.27 -10.85 46.14
C ASN A 108 1.88 -12.21 45.49
N PHE A 109 2.29 -12.40 44.24
CA PHE A 109 1.81 -13.44 43.30
C PHE A 109 2.25 -14.89 43.60
N SER A 110 3.03 -15.13 44.66
CA SER A 110 3.63 -16.44 44.95
C SER A 110 2.65 -17.37 45.70
N ALA A 111 1.49 -17.68 45.13
CA ALA A 111 0.64 -18.75 45.66
C ALA A 111 1.13 -20.13 45.20
N LYS A 112 1.06 -21.11 46.12
CA LYS A 112 1.55 -22.52 46.02
C LYS A 112 1.40 -23.11 44.61
N ARG A 113 2.52 -23.48 43.95
CA ARG A 113 2.53 -24.14 42.62
C ARG A 113 3.25 -25.48 42.64
N LYS A 114 2.90 -26.33 41.67
CA LYS A 114 3.38 -27.71 41.49
C LYS A 114 4.66 -27.85 40.64
N MET A 115 5.27 -26.74 40.18
CA MET A 115 6.49 -26.77 39.37
C MET A 115 7.76 -26.67 40.22
N ASN A 116 8.90 -27.10 39.64
CA ASN A 116 10.22 -26.91 40.25
C ASN A 116 10.43 -25.40 40.55
N PRO A 117 10.79 -25.04 41.80
CA PRO A 117 11.08 -23.66 42.19
C PRO A 117 12.02 -22.92 41.24
N SER A 118 13.08 -23.57 40.74
CA SER A 118 14.05 -22.95 39.83
C SER A 118 13.45 -22.58 38.47
N THR A 119 12.51 -23.38 37.95
CA THR A 119 11.82 -23.09 36.69
C THR A 119 10.83 -21.93 36.87
N ILE A 120 10.10 -21.90 37.98
CA ILE A 120 9.17 -20.80 38.29
C ILE A 120 9.95 -19.49 38.43
N GLU A 121 11.08 -19.52 39.12
CA GLU A 121 11.96 -18.36 39.29
C GLU A 121 12.46 -17.84 37.93
N ALA A 122 12.96 -18.71 37.05
CA ALA A 122 13.39 -18.30 35.71
C ALA A 122 12.25 -17.65 34.89
N ILE A 123 11.05 -18.23 34.93
CA ILE A 123 9.87 -17.67 34.25
C ILE A 123 9.50 -16.31 34.84
N TYR A 124 9.56 -16.15 36.16
CA TYR A 124 9.28 -14.87 36.82
C TYR A 124 10.33 -13.80 36.50
N ILE A 125 11.62 -14.16 36.48
CA ILE A 125 12.70 -13.22 36.10
C ILE A 125 12.50 -12.76 34.65
N MET A 126 12.22 -13.70 33.73
CA MET A 126 11.93 -13.36 32.33
C MET A 126 10.67 -12.48 32.20
N PHE A 127 9.66 -12.68 33.05
CA PHE A 127 8.49 -11.81 33.13
C PHE A 127 8.90 -10.36 33.47
N CYS A 128 9.63 -10.17 34.55
CA CYS A 128 10.09 -8.84 34.96
C CYS A 128 11.02 -8.21 33.91
N ALA A 129 11.87 -9.01 33.28
CA ALA A 129 12.77 -8.55 32.23
C ALA A 129 12.01 -8.02 31.01
N PHE A 130 10.98 -8.72 30.53
CA PHE A 130 10.21 -8.21 29.40
C PHE A 130 9.36 -7.00 29.79
N VAL A 131 8.78 -6.96 31.01
CA VAL A 131 8.00 -5.79 31.45
C VAL A 131 8.89 -4.56 31.43
N LYS A 132 10.15 -4.70 31.90
CA LYS A 132 11.15 -3.64 31.81
C LYS A 132 11.42 -3.19 30.36
N GLU A 133 11.62 -4.15 29.46
CA GLU A 133 11.85 -3.83 28.05
C GLU A 133 10.66 -3.09 27.44
N MET A 134 9.42 -3.55 27.69
CA MET A 134 8.20 -2.92 27.20
C MET A 134 8.03 -1.50 27.75
N THR A 135 8.37 -1.24 29.03
CA THR A 135 8.27 0.09 29.62
C THR A 135 9.33 1.07 29.11
N ASN A 136 10.50 0.55 28.70
CA ASN A 136 11.63 1.38 28.30
C ASN A 136 11.76 1.55 26.78
N LEU A 137 11.07 0.72 25.98
CA LEU A 137 11.18 0.79 24.54
C LEU A 137 10.44 2.01 23.99
N ARG A 138 11.13 2.77 23.12
CA ARG A 138 10.47 3.77 22.29
C ARG A 138 9.71 3.08 21.17
N HIS A 139 8.62 3.70 20.73
CA HIS A 139 7.72 3.13 19.73
C HIS A 139 8.44 2.76 18.43
N GLU A 140 9.42 3.56 18.01
CA GLU A 140 10.17 3.39 16.76
C GLU A 140 11.11 2.18 16.78
N GLN A 141 11.41 1.65 17.97
CA GLN A 141 12.29 0.49 18.16
C GLN A 141 11.51 -0.83 18.19
N VAL A 142 10.18 -0.78 18.19
CA VAL A 142 9.33 -1.97 18.22
C VAL A 142 9.43 -2.69 16.87
N THR A 143 9.74 -3.98 16.92
CA THR A 143 9.77 -4.87 15.76
C THR A 143 8.85 -6.05 15.99
N GLU A 144 8.44 -6.72 14.91
CA GLU A 144 7.67 -7.97 15.01
C GLU A 144 8.39 -9.00 15.90
N GLY A 145 9.71 -9.18 15.73
CA GLY A 145 10.49 -10.11 16.54
C GLY A 145 10.44 -9.82 18.05
N LEU A 146 10.45 -8.55 18.45
CA LEU A 146 10.29 -8.17 19.86
C LEU A 146 8.89 -8.48 20.38
N MET A 147 7.85 -8.18 19.60
CA MET A 147 6.48 -8.49 19.99
C MET A 147 6.25 -10.00 20.18
N LEU A 148 6.83 -10.83 19.29
CA LEU A 148 6.78 -12.29 19.41
C LEU A 148 7.57 -12.79 20.62
N LYS A 149 8.73 -12.19 20.92
CA LYS A 149 9.51 -12.48 22.13
C LYS A 149 8.70 -12.20 23.40
N TRP A 150 8.02 -11.05 23.46
CA TRP A 150 7.21 -10.66 24.62
C TRP A 150 5.95 -11.52 24.76
N ARG A 151 5.27 -11.84 23.65
CA ARG A 151 4.17 -12.81 23.63
C ARG A 151 4.59 -14.13 24.27
N ASP A 152 5.72 -14.69 23.83
CA ASP A 152 6.23 -15.98 24.33
C ASP A 152 6.50 -15.94 25.84
N ALA A 153 7.06 -14.84 26.34
CA ALA A 153 7.31 -14.65 27.76
C ALA A 153 6.00 -14.52 28.56
N ILE A 154 5.02 -13.75 28.07
CA ILE A 154 3.69 -13.63 28.71
C ILE A 154 2.98 -14.98 28.73
N LYS A 155 3.01 -15.74 27.63
CA LYS A 155 2.37 -17.06 27.54
C LYS A 155 3.00 -18.08 28.48
N ASN A 156 4.33 -18.08 28.64
CA ASN A 156 4.98 -18.93 29.64
C ASN A 156 4.47 -18.67 31.06
N VAL A 157 4.23 -17.39 31.36
CA VAL A 157 3.76 -16.94 32.67
C VAL A 157 2.26 -17.26 32.87
N LEU A 158 1.45 -17.12 31.83
CA LEU A 158 0.05 -17.58 31.82
C LEU A 158 -0.08 -19.09 32.02
N ARG A 159 0.76 -19.91 31.36
CA ARG A 159 0.72 -21.39 31.45
C ARG A 159 0.93 -21.91 32.86
N ILE A 160 1.67 -21.19 33.69
CA ILE A 160 1.85 -21.57 35.08
C ILE A 160 0.73 -21.05 35.98
N ASN A 161 -0.24 -20.26 35.48
CA ASN A 161 -1.35 -19.57 36.15
C ASN A 161 -0.99 -18.26 36.87
N PHE A 162 -0.05 -17.46 36.34
CA PHE A 162 0.07 -16.06 36.78
C PHE A 162 -1.02 -15.21 36.12
N LYS A 163 -1.60 -14.28 36.89
CA LYS A 163 -2.52 -13.26 36.38
C LYS A 163 -1.73 -12.16 35.68
N VAL A 164 -1.58 -12.26 34.36
CA VAL A 164 -0.80 -11.31 33.54
C VAL A 164 -1.57 -10.78 32.34
N ASP A 165 -2.90 -10.77 32.43
CA ASP A 165 -3.78 -10.31 31.35
C ASP A 165 -3.46 -8.86 30.95
N PHE A 166 -3.11 -8.01 31.92
CA PHE A 166 -2.68 -6.64 31.68
C PHE A 166 -1.46 -6.54 30.74
N ALA A 167 -0.52 -7.49 30.84
CA ALA A 167 0.67 -7.51 30.00
C ALA A 167 0.32 -7.90 28.57
N MET A 168 -0.62 -8.85 28.40
CA MET A 168 -1.15 -9.22 27.09
C MET A 168 -1.93 -8.07 26.45
N GLU A 169 -2.77 -7.37 27.22
CA GLU A 169 -3.47 -6.18 26.74
C GLU A 169 -2.50 -5.07 26.32
N HIS A 170 -1.43 -4.85 27.10
CA HIS A 170 -0.41 -3.87 26.75
C HIS A 170 0.34 -4.26 25.47
N LEU A 171 0.67 -5.55 25.30
CA LEU A 171 1.27 -6.06 24.07
C LEU A 171 0.37 -5.84 22.84
N LYS A 172 -0.95 -6.07 22.98
CA LYS A 172 -1.92 -5.78 21.92
C LYS A 172 -1.94 -4.29 21.55
N LYS A 173 -1.86 -3.38 22.52
CA LYS A 173 -1.76 -1.94 22.25
C LYS A 173 -0.50 -1.59 21.47
N ILE A 174 0.65 -2.18 21.85
CA ILE A 174 1.91 -1.99 21.14
C ILE A 174 1.81 -2.51 19.70
N SER A 175 1.21 -3.68 19.49
CA SER A 175 1.07 -4.24 18.14
C SER A 175 0.17 -3.41 17.24
N PHE A 176 -0.94 -2.88 17.77
CA PHE A 176 -1.78 -1.93 17.03
C PHE A 176 -1.01 -0.66 16.67
N ALA A 177 -0.21 -0.10 17.57
CA ALA A 177 0.62 1.05 17.26
C ALA A 177 1.62 0.74 16.14
N TYR A 178 2.29 -0.42 16.20
CA TYR A 178 3.24 -0.87 15.18
C TYR A 178 2.57 -1.00 13.81
N ILE A 179 1.42 -1.68 13.74
CA ILE A 179 0.63 -1.83 12.51
C ILE A 179 0.19 -0.46 11.97
N SER A 180 -0.25 0.43 12.84
CA SER A 180 -0.68 1.79 12.46
C SER A 180 0.45 2.60 11.84
N SER A 181 1.67 2.47 12.39
CA SER A 181 2.87 3.11 11.84
C SER A 181 3.21 2.58 10.44
N MET A 182 3.17 1.25 10.26
CA MET A 182 3.37 0.62 8.95
C MET A 182 2.37 1.11 7.90
N GLU A 183 1.08 1.17 8.24
CA GLU A 183 0.05 1.63 7.31
C GLU A 183 0.16 3.13 7.01
N ARG A 184 0.52 3.95 8.00
CA ARG A 184 0.78 5.38 7.79
C ARG A 184 1.93 5.62 6.81
N GLN A 185 3.05 4.91 6.96
CA GLN A 185 4.19 5.03 6.06
C GLN A 185 3.82 4.68 4.61
N LYS A 186 2.96 3.67 4.42
CA LYS A 186 2.46 3.30 3.09
C LYS A 186 1.54 4.38 2.52
N LEU A 187 0.63 4.91 3.34
CA LEU A 187 -0.27 5.98 2.94
C LEU A 187 0.53 7.21 2.49
N GLU A 188 1.55 7.60 3.24
CA GLU A 188 2.46 8.69 2.87
C GLU A 188 3.18 8.41 1.55
N ASN A 189 3.70 7.18 1.34
CA ASN A 189 4.33 6.80 0.08
C ASN A 189 3.37 6.90 -1.12
N VAL A 190 2.12 6.43 -0.97
CA VAL A 190 1.09 6.55 -1.99
C VAL A 190 0.76 8.02 -2.26
N GLY A 191 0.61 8.84 -1.21
CA GLY A 191 0.39 10.28 -1.34
C GLY A 191 1.50 11.00 -2.12
N LEU A 192 2.76 10.66 -1.87
CA LEU A 192 3.90 11.17 -2.63
C LEU A 192 3.84 10.76 -4.10
N ARG A 193 3.43 9.51 -4.39
CA ARG A 193 3.27 9.02 -5.77
C ARG A 193 2.14 9.74 -6.51
N ILE A 194 1.02 9.98 -5.83
CA ILE A 194 -0.11 10.75 -6.36
C ILE A 194 0.35 12.16 -6.72
N SER A 195 0.97 12.87 -5.77
CA SER A 195 1.47 14.24 -5.96
C SER A 195 2.42 14.33 -7.17
N LYS A 196 3.30 13.33 -7.32
CA LYS A 196 4.23 13.24 -8.47
C LYS A 196 3.50 13.02 -9.79
N LEU A 197 2.45 12.20 -9.82
CA LEU A 197 1.66 11.96 -11.02
C LEU A 197 0.82 13.19 -11.39
N GLU A 198 0.24 13.88 -10.42
CA GLU A 198 -0.50 15.13 -10.62
C GLU A 198 0.39 16.21 -11.25
N ALA A 199 1.62 16.37 -10.75
CA ALA A 199 2.59 17.31 -11.32
C ALA A 199 3.00 16.94 -12.77
N LYS A 200 3.10 15.64 -13.09
CA LYS A 200 3.35 15.21 -14.47
C LYS A 200 2.16 15.45 -15.37
N LEU A 201 0.95 15.19 -14.88
CA LEU A 201 -0.29 15.40 -15.61
C LEU A 201 -0.49 16.87 -15.95
N SER A 202 -0.21 17.78 -15.00
CA SER A 202 -0.30 19.22 -15.24
C SER A 202 0.70 19.66 -16.32
N ALA A 203 1.95 19.19 -16.26
CA ALA A 203 2.95 19.48 -17.30
C ALA A 203 2.50 18.96 -18.68
N MET A 204 1.97 17.73 -18.76
CA MET A 204 1.46 17.18 -20.01
C MET A 204 0.26 17.95 -20.57
N LYS A 205 -0.63 18.47 -19.71
CA LYS A 205 -1.75 19.32 -20.15
C LYS A 205 -1.25 20.64 -20.77
N VAL A 206 -0.20 21.24 -20.21
CA VAL A 206 0.42 22.45 -20.78
C VAL A 206 1.03 22.15 -22.15
N GLU A 207 1.78 21.06 -22.29
CA GLU A 207 2.35 20.65 -23.58
C GLU A 207 1.26 20.33 -24.61
N HIS A 208 0.19 19.64 -24.20
CA HIS A 208 -0.96 19.37 -25.07
C HIS A 208 -1.60 20.65 -25.59
N ALA A 209 -1.86 21.63 -24.71
CA ALA A 209 -2.44 22.92 -25.11
C ALA A 209 -1.55 23.65 -26.13
N LYS A 210 -0.23 23.63 -25.93
CA LYS A 210 0.74 24.23 -26.86
C LYS A 210 0.71 23.55 -28.23
N ILE A 211 0.76 22.22 -28.27
CA ILE A 211 0.73 21.46 -29.53
C ILE A 211 -0.60 21.66 -30.25
N SER A 212 -1.72 21.65 -29.51
CA SER A 212 -3.05 21.89 -30.05
C SER A 212 -3.15 23.25 -30.72
N GLU A 213 -2.67 24.32 -30.06
CA GLU A 213 -2.70 25.67 -30.63
C GLU A 213 -1.82 25.78 -31.87
N GLN A 214 -0.61 25.19 -31.84
CA GLN A 214 0.29 25.16 -32.99
C GLN A 214 -0.28 24.39 -34.18
N SER A 215 -0.97 23.29 -33.92
CA SER A 215 -1.51 22.42 -34.97
C SER A 215 -2.78 22.97 -35.61
N LYS A 216 -3.50 23.85 -34.90
CA LYS A 216 -4.79 24.39 -35.32
C LYS A 216 -4.76 24.99 -36.73
N VAL A 217 -3.76 25.81 -37.04
CA VAL A 217 -3.62 26.45 -38.36
C VAL A 217 -3.53 25.43 -39.49
N PHE A 218 -2.86 24.29 -39.26
CA PHE A 218 -2.75 23.23 -40.25
C PHE A 218 -4.03 22.41 -40.38
N ILE A 219 -4.70 22.15 -39.25
CA ILE A 219 -5.99 21.45 -39.23
C ILE A 219 -7.03 22.28 -39.99
N ASP A 220 -7.15 23.57 -39.65
CA ASP A 220 -8.08 24.51 -40.29
C ASP A 220 -7.81 24.61 -41.81
N ALA A 221 -6.53 24.68 -42.23
CA ALA A 221 -6.16 24.74 -43.65
C ALA A 221 -6.51 23.47 -44.44
N VAL A 222 -6.39 22.28 -43.81
CA VAL A 222 -6.78 21.01 -44.43
C VAL A 222 -8.30 20.91 -44.57
N GLU A 223 -9.05 21.38 -43.57
CA GLU A 223 -10.51 21.45 -43.64
C GLU A 223 -10.98 22.41 -44.75
N GLU A 224 -10.32 23.56 -44.91
CA GLU A 224 -10.63 24.53 -45.96
C GLU A 224 -10.27 24.04 -47.38
N PHE A 225 -9.21 23.23 -47.52
CA PHE A 225 -8.73 22.73 -48.82
C PHE A 225 -9.80 21.94 -49.60
N ASN A 226 -10.81 21.38 -48.90
CA ASN A 226 -12.00 20.72 -49.46
C ASN A 226 -11.70 19.62 -50.51
N TRP A 227 -10.47 19.09 -50.51
CA TRP A 227 -9.93 18.07 -51.42
C TRP A 227 -10.29 18.22 -52.90
N ASN A 228 -10.56 19.44 -53.36
CA ASN A 228 -10.90 19.66 -54.75
C ASN A 228 -9.67 19.37 -55.63
N PRO A 229 -9.80 18.56 -56.69
CA PRO A 229 -8.66 18.25 -57.56
C PRO A 229 -8.12 19.55 -58.17
N VAL A 230 -6.79 19.69 -58.15
CA VAL A 230 -6.09 20.83 -58.74
C VAL A 230 -6.54 20.97 -60.20
N ARG A 231 -7.21 22.07 -60.52
CA ARG A 231 -7.67 22.31 -61.90
C ARG A 231 -6.45 22.42 -62.80
N PHE A 232 -6.39 21.60 -63.85
CA PHE A 232 -5.30 21.58 -64.84
C PHE A 232 -4.99 22.96 -65.44
N SER A 233 -5.94 23.90 -65.42
CA SER A 233 -5.77 25.29 -65.86
C SER A 233 -4.77 26.12 -65.03
N MET A 234 -4.36 25.66 -63.85
CA MET A 234 -3.29 26.30 -63.05
C MET A 234 -1.89 25.99 -63.58
N PHE A 235 -1.70 24.93 -64.37
CA PHE A 235 -0.44 24.66 -65.03
C PHE A 235 -0.38 25.43 -66.35
N LYS A 236 0.08 26.69 -66.30
CA LYS A 236 0.50 27.38 -67.54
C LYS A 236 1.78 26.72 -68.05
N ARG A 237 1.70 26.05 -69.20
CA ARG A 237 2.90 25.59 -69.92
C ARG A 237 3.79 26.81 -70.22
N PRO A 238 5.06 26.85 -69.77
CA PRO A 238 5.98 27.85 -70.25
C PRO A 238 6.24 27.59 -71.74
N GLY A 239 5.81 28.52 -72.59
CA GLY A 239 6.05 28.48 -74.03
C GLY A 239 5.20 27.46 -74.80
N GLN A 240 3.97 27.80 -75.15
CA GLN A 240 3.32 27.18 -76.31
C GLN A 240 3.84 27.88 -77.57
N ILE A 241 4.85 27.26 -78.19
CA ILE A 241 5.09 27.40 -79.63
C ILE A 241 3.92 26.69 -80.32
N ASN A 242 3.17 27.41 -81.14
CA ASN A 242 2.18 26.81 -82.03
C ASN A 242 2.93 25.90 -83.02
N VAL A 243 2.71 24.60 -82.93
CA VAL A 243 2.98 23.69 -84.04
C VAL A 243 1.64 23.18 -84.51
N GLU A 244 1.20 23.77 -85.61
CA GLU A 244 0.13 23.28 -86.47
C GLU A 244 0.60 21.96 -87.07
N LEU A 245 -0.03 20.85 -86.71
CA LEU A 245 0.17 19.57 -87.37
C LEU A 245 -1.08 19.31 -88.21
N GLU A 246 -0.97 19.64 -89.50
CA GLU A 246 -1.84 19.11 -90.55
C GLU A 246 -1.80 17.58 -90.50
N LEU A 247 -2.93 16.97 -90.17
CA LEU A 247 -3.13 15.53 -90.33
C LEU A 247 -3.68 15.28 -91.74
N THR A 248 -2.80 14.93 -92.67
CA THR A 248 -3.18 14.29 -93.93
C THR A 248 -3.51 12.82 -93.68
N ASN A 249 -4.72 12.43 -94.09
CA ASN A 249 -5.24 11.06 -94.09
C ASN A 249 -4.37 10.12 -94.95
N GLU A 250 -4.09 8.90 -94.50
CA GLU A 250 -4.77 7.68 -94.95
C GLU A 250 -4.16 6.40 -94.35
N SER A 251 -4.96 5.34 -94.42
CA SER A 251 -4.95 4.05 -93.74
C SER A 251 -3.73 3.16 -93.96
N ASP A 252 -3.35 2.36 -92.95
CA ASP A 252 -3.67 0.93 -93.05
C ASP A 252 -3.65 0.16 -91.72
N SER A 253 -4.45 -0.91 -91.77
CA SER A 253 -4.91 -1.86 -90.76
C SER A 253 -3.82 -2.69 -90.07
N SER A 254 -4.03 -2.98 -88.77
CA SER A 254 -4.01 -4.33 -88.13
C SER A 254 -3.81 -4.14 -86.61
N ILE A 255 -4.83 -4.30 -85.75
CA ILE A 255 -5.31 -5.55 -85.15
C ILE A 255 -4.20 -6.36 -84.42
N LEU A 256 -4.40 -6.46 -83.10
CA LEU A 256 -4.10 -7.54 -82.13
C LEU A 256 -2.74 -7.66 -81.42
N ILE A 257 -2.86 -7.55 -80.08
CA ILE A 257 -2.40 -8.45 -79.00
C ILE A 257 -1.21 -8.01 -78.11
N LEU A 258 -1.56 -8.00 -76.82
CA LEU A 258 -0.82 -7.89 -75.54
C LEU A 258 -0.36 -6.49 -75.11
#